data_AF-A0A1G4TG18-F1
#
_entry.id   AF-A0A1G4TG18-F1
#
_cell.length_a   1.000
_cell.length_b   1.000
_cell.length_c   1.000
_cell.angle_alpha   90.00
_cell.angle_beta   90.00
_cell.angle_gamma   90.00
#
_symmetry.space_group_name_H-M   'P 1'
#
loop_
_entity.id
_entity.type
_entity.pdbx_description
1 polymer ?
#
loop_
_entity_poly.entity_id
_entity_poly.type
_entity_poly.pdbx_seq_one_letter_code
_entity_poly.pdbx_strand_id
1 'polypeptide(L)'
;MANRHRGEISAELDGRRRTLVLTLGALAELEDAFGADDLVALTGRFSTGRLAARDAIRLLAAGLRGAGEAVTEDEVARMTTPGGAAGFARLVGELIAATFGGGEGGERADRPLPDPPETRG
;
A
#
# COMPACT_ATOMS: atom_id res chain seq x y z
N MET A 1 -4.17 -8.94 11.05
CA MET A 1 -3.43 -9.36 9.84
C MET A 1 -3.87 -8.44 8.73
N ALA A 2 -2.98 -7.63 8.14
CA ALA A 2 -3.35 -6.79 6.99
C ALA A 2 -3.58 -7.69 5.77
N ASN A 3 -4.69 -7.48 5.09
CA ASN A 3 -5.06 -8.30 3.94
C ASN A 3 -4.56 -7.62 2.66
N ARG A 4 -3.44 -8.11 2.13
CA ARG A 4 -2.81 -7.57 0.92
C ARG A 4 -3.73 -7.63 -0.31
N HIS A 5 -4.70 -8.54 -0.33
CA HIS A 5 -5.74 -8.62 -1.37
C HIS A 5 -6.72 -7.44 -1.34
N ARG A 6 -6.74 -6.67 -0.25
CA ARG A 6 -7.65 -5.54 -0.03
C ARG A 6 -6.96 -4.18 -0.15
N GLY A 7 -5.67 -4.15 -0.51
CA GLY A 7 -4.88 -2.92 -0.58
C GLY A 7 -4.41 -2.38 0.78
N GLU A 8 -4.51 -3.18 1.84
CA GLU A 8 -4.11 -2.81 3.21
C GLU A 8 -2.67 -3.26 3.50
N ILE A 9 -1.89 -2.42 4.19
CA ILE A 9 -0.59 -2.79 4.77
C ILE A 9 -0.55 -2.49 6.28
N SER A 10 0.31 -3.18 7.01
CA SER A 10 0.63 -2.86 8.40
C SER A 10 1.99 -2.19 8.50
N ALA A 11 2.05 -1.04 9.17
CA ALA A 11 3.29 -0.31 9.43
C ALA A 11 3.51 -0.12 10.93
N GLU A 12 4.76 0.01 11.34
CA GLU A 12 5.10 0.49 12.68
C GLU A 12 5.47 1.97 12.61
N LEU A 13 4.65 2.80 13.25
CA LEU A 13 4.78 4.26 13.32
C LEU A 13 4.69 4.68 14.79
N ASP A 14 5.70 5.41 15.28
CA ASP A 14 5.88 5.78 16.69
C ASP A 14 5.77 4.60 17.67
N GLY A 15 6.35 3.46 17.27
CA GLY A 15 6.31 2.23 18.07
C GLY A 15 4.91 1.60 18.17
N ARG A 16 3.93 2.08 17.38
CA ARG A 16 2.58 1.51 17.29
C ARG A 16 2.36 0.88 15.93
N ARG A 17 1.77 -0.31 15.92
CA ARG A 17 1.27 -0.92 14.69
C ARG A 17 0.02 -0.19 14.21
N ARG A 18 0.08 0.36 13.01
CA ARG A 18 -1.03 1.04 12.33
C ARG A 18 -1.29 0.37 10.99
N THR A 19 -2.54 0.46 10.52
CA THR A 19 -2.93 -0.02 9.20
C THR A 19 -2.96 1.17 8.24
N LEU A 20 -2.50 0.97 7.01
CA LEU A 20 -2.64 1.94 5.93
C LEU A 20 -3.39 1.32 4.77
N VAL A 21 -4.30 2.08 4.17
CA VAL A 21 -5.03 1.70 2.97
C VAL A 21 -5.32 2.94 2.13
N LEU A 22 -5.05 2.84 0.83
CA LEU A 22 -5.42 3.90 -0.12
C LEU A 22 -6.83 3.63 -0.62
N THR A 23 -7.79 4.30 -0.01
CA THR A 23 -9.18 4.32 -0.52
C THR A 23 -9.28 5.20 -1.77
N LEU A 24 -10.35 5.07 -2.54
CA LEU A 24 -10.59 5.95 -3.69
C LEU A 24 -10.59 7.44 -3.30
N GLY A 25 -11.11 7.80 -2.12
CA GLY A 25 -11.05 9.16 -1.60
C GLY A 25 -9.60 9.61 -1.32
N ALA A 26 -8.80 8.75 -0.68
CA ALA A 26 -7.38 9.02 -0.46
C ALA A 26 -6.61 9.18 -1.78
N LEU A 27 -6.95 8.39 -2.80
CA LEU A 27 -6.35 8.49 -4.14
C LEU A 27 -6.71 9.81 -4.83
N ALA A 28 -7.97 10.23 -4.79
CA ALA A 28 -8.41 11.50 -5.35
C ALA A 28 -7.72 12.71 -4.67
N GLU A 29 -7.53 12.64 -3.36
CA GLU A 29 -6.76 13.66 -2.64
C GLU A 29 -5.28 13.69 -3.05
N LEU A 30 -4.68 12.52 -3.34
CA LEU A 30 -3.30 12.47 -3.81
C LEU A 30 -3.17 13.00 -5.24
N GLU A 31 -4.16 12.75 -6.12
CA GLU A 31 -4.22 13.35 -7.46
C GLU A 31 -4.23 14.88 -7.39
N ASP A 32 -5.12 15.45 -6.56
CA ASP A 32 -5.19 16.90 -6.31
C ASP A 32 -3.86 17.42 -5.72
N ALA A 33 -3.35 16.77 -4.68
CA ALA A 33 -2.14 17.21 -3.99
C ALA A 33 -0.88 17.16 -4.87
N PHE A 34 -0.81 16.22 -5.82
CA PHE A 34 0.32 16.08 -6.75
C PHE A 34 0.10 16.77 -8.10
N GLY A 35 -1.11 17.29 -8.36
CA GLY A 35 -1.50 17.83 -9.65
C GLY A 35 -1.39 16.77 -10.77
N ALA A 36 -1.75 15.52 -10.45
CA ALA A 36 -1.78 14.44 -11.42
C ALA A 36 -3.17 14.38 -12.07
N ASP A 37 -3.22 14.30 -13.40
CA ASP A 37 -4.49 14.18 -14.12
C ASP A 37 -5.20 12.85 -13.83
N ASP A 38 -4.44 11.78 -13.58
CA ASP A 38 -4.96 10.43 -13.34
C ASP A 38 -4.00 9.56 -12.49
N LEU A 39 -4.53 8.48 -11.91
CA LEU A 39 -3.78 7.44 -11.19
C LEU A 39 -2.59 6.86 -11.96
N VAL A 40 -2.65 6.82 -13.30
CA VAL A 40 -1.53 6.35 -14.13
C VAL A 40 -0.34 7.32 -14.06
N ALA A 41 -0.61 8.63 -14.08
CA ALA A 41 0.43 9.64 -13.91
C ALA A 41 1.03 9.60 -12.49
N LEU A 42 0.18 9.36 -11.49
CA LEU A 42 0.56 9.19 -10.09
C LEU A 42 1.54 8.02 -9.91
N THR A 43 1.17 6.83 -10.41
CA THR A 43 1.99 5.61 -10.34
C THR A 43 3.29 5.74 -11.12
N GLY A 44 3.25 6.29 -12.34
CA GLY A 44 4.44 6.55 -13.14
C GLY A 44 5.44 7.46 -12.43
N ARG A 45 4.95 8.52 -11.76
CA ARG A 45 5.78 9.40 -10.93
C ARG A 45 6.50 8.63 -9.84
N PHE A 46 5.81 7.72 -9.15
CA PHE A 46 6.42 6.90 -8.09
C PHE A 46 7.44 5.90 -8.64
N SER A 47 7.16 5.27 -9.79
CA SER A 47 8.09 4.34 -10.44
C SER A 47 9.38 4.99 -10.93
N THR A 48 9.37 6.30 -11.22
CA THR A 48 10.59 7.03 -11.63
C THR A 48 11.55 7.35 -10.47
N GLY A 49 11.19 7.02 -9.22
CA GLY A 49 12.04 7.28 -8.04
C GLY A 49 12.11 8.75 -7.62
N ARG A 50 11.28 9.63 -8.21
CA ARG A 50 11.22 11.08 -7.88
C ARG A 50 10.34 11.39 -6.67
N LEU A 51 10.20 10.45 -5.74
CA LEU A 51 9.40 10.65 -4.54
C LEU A 51 10.19 11.51 -3.55
N ALA A 52 9.76 12.75 -3.32
CA ALA A 52 10.33 13.58 -2.27
C ALA A 52 9.79 13.18 -0.89
N ALA A 53 10.48 13.58 0.19
CA ALA A 53 10.02 13.31 1.56
C ALA A 53 8.59 13.82 1.82
N ARG A 54 8.23 14.98 1.26
CA ARG A 54 6.85 15.53 1.31
C ARG A 54 5.82 14.62 0.63
N ASP A 55 6.21 13.94 -0.44
CA ASP A 55 5.30 13.07 -1.19
C ASP A 55 5.07 11.78 -0.39
N ALA A 56 6.11 11.28 0.30
CA ALA A 56 5.99 10.19 1.25
C ALA A 56 5.05 10.54 2.42
N ILE A 57 5.20 11.74 3.01
CA ILE A 57 4.33 12.23 4.10
C ILE A 57 2.87 12.24 3.65
N ARG A 58 2.58 12.81 2.48
CA ARG A 58 1.22 12.87 1.91
C ARG A 58 0.62 11.50 1.70
N LEU A 59 1.39 10.59 1.12
CA LEU A 59 0.93 9.25 0.81
C LEU A 59 0.65 8.44 2.08
N LEU A 60 1.52 8.55 3.09
CA LEU A 60 1.31 7.89 4.39
C LEU A 60 0.13 8.50 5.15
N ALA A 61 -0.02 9.83 5.14
CA ALA A 61 -1.16 10.50 5.75
C ALA A 61 -2.48 10.09 5.09
N ALA A 62 -2.52 10.04 3.75
CA ALA A 62 -3.67 9.56 3.00
C ALA A 62 -3.98 8.08 3.29
N GLY A 63 -2.95 7.23 3.38
CA GLY A 63 -3.10 5.82 3.73
C GLY A 63 -3.62 5.59 5.15
N LEU A 64 -3.15 6.35 6.13
CA LEU A 64 -3.64 6.31 7.51
C LEU A 64 -5.10 6.79 7.58
N ARG A 65 -5.43 7.91 6.92
CA ARG A 65 -6.81 8.42 6.85
C ARG A 65 -7.76 7.45 6.17
N GLY A 66 -7.30 6.77 5.11
CA GLY A 66 -8.07 5.70 4.47
C GLY A 66 -8.38 4.53 5.43
N ALA A 67 -7.52 4.27 6.42
CA ALA A 67 -7.74 3.26 7.46
C ALA A 67 -8.63 3.75 8.61
N GLY A 68 -9.12 4.99 8.56
CA GLY A 68 -9.95 5.60 9.60
C GLY A 68 -9.15 6.34 10.69
N GLU A 69 -7.84 6.51 10.54
CA GLU A 69 -7.02 7.31 11.46
C GLU A 69 -7.14 8.80 11.13
N ALA A 70 -7.54 9.62 12.10
CA ALA A 70 -7.57 11.07 11.92
C ALA A 70 -6.18 11.67 12.17
N VAL A 71 -5.34 11.70 11.12
CA VAL A 71 -3.97 12.24 11.18
C VAL A 71 -3.72 13.31 10.12
N THR A 72 -2.93 14.30 10.48
CA THR A 72 -2.46 15.35 9.57
C THR A 72 -1.09 15.04 8.95
N GLU A 73 -0.76 15.69 7.83
CA GLU A 73 0.59 15.59 7.23
C GLU A 73 1.69 16.00 8.22
N ASP A 74 1.43 17.04 9.01
CA ASP A 74 2.36 17.57 10.01
C ASP A 74 2.60 16.60 11.17
N GLU A 75 1.56 15.86 11.59
CA GLU A 75 1.72 14.75 12.53
C GLU A 75 2.56 13.63 11.93
N VAL A 76 2.28 13.21 10.68
CA VAL A 76 3.04 12.17 9.99
C VAL A 76 4.50 12.57 9.80
N ALA A 77 4.78 13.84 9.53
CA ALA A 77 6.14 14.37 9.40
C ALA A 77 6.97 14.25 10.68
N ARG A 78 6.32 14.18 11.85
CA ARG A 78 6.96 13.96 13.15
C ARG A 78 7.05 12.50 13.57
N MET A 79 6.35 11.60 12.88
CA MET A 79 6.36 10.18 13.22
C MET A 79 7.72 9.56 12.95
N THR A 80 7.98 8.48 13.67
CA THR A 80 9.17 7.64 13.51
C THR A 80 8.78 6.25 13.04
N THR A 81 9.67 5.60 12.28
CA THR A 81 9.48 4.21 11.84
C THR A 81 10.81 3.46 11.98
N PRO A 82 10.80 2.14 12.23
CA PRO A 82 12.01 1.34 12.23
C PRO A 82 12.80 1.52 10.92
N GLY A 83 14.10 1.81 11.04
CA GLY A 83 14.95 2.08 9.88
C GLY A 83 14.83 3.50 9.30
N GLY A 84 14.10 4.41 9.97
CA GLY A 84 14.04 5.84 9.64
C GLY A 84 13.58 6.10 8.20
N ALA A 85 14.32 6.92 7.46
CA ALA A 85 13.99 7.29 6.09
C ALA A 85 13.84 6.08 5.14
N ALA A 86 14.67 5.05 5.31
CA ALA A 86 14.57 3.83 4.50
C ALA A 86 13.31 3.02 4.83
N GLY A 87 12.90 3.02 6.11
CA GLY A 87 11.63 2.44 6.54
C GLY A 87 10.44 3.12 5.88
N PHE A 88 10.42 4.45 5.85
CA PHE A 88 9.37 5.21 5.16
C PHE A 88 9.31 4.93 3.66
N ALA A 89 10.47 4.91 2.99
CA ALA A 89 10.52 4.58 1.57
C ALA A 89 9.96 3.18 1.28
N ARG A 90 10.27 2.21 2.15
CA ARG A 90 9.73 0.85 2.05
C ARG A 90 8.22 0.82 2.27
N LEU A 91 7.69 1.49 3.29
CA LEU A 91 6.26 1.54 3.57
C LEU A 91 5.47 2.16 2.39
N VAL A 92 5.99 3.24 1.81
CA VAL A 92 5.39 3.85 0.62
C VAL A 92 5.37 2.87 -0.55
N GLY A 93 6.49 2.20 -0.82
CA GLY A 93 6.58 1.18 -1.88
C GLY A 93 5.61 0.02 -1.65
N GLU A 94 5.50 -0.48 -0.42
CA GLU A 94 4.56 -1.54 -0.06
C GLU A 94 3.09 -1.10 -0.21
N LEU A 95 2.76 0.15 0.15
CA LEU A 95 1.41 0.69 0.04
C LEU A 95 0.99 0.88 -1.43
N ILE A 96 1.89 1.41 -2.26
CA ILE A 96 1.66 1.53 -3.71
C ILE A 96 1.50 0.15 -4.33
N ALA A 97 2.39 -0.80 -4.00
CA ALA A 97 2.30 -2.17 -4.50
C ALA A 97 1.03 -2.89 -4.04
N ALA A 98 0.55 -2.66 -2.82
CA ALA A 98 -0.72 -3.22 -2.34
C ALA A 98 -1.93 -2.64 -3.08
N THR A 99 -1.87 -1.36 -3.45
CA THR A 99 -2.97 -0.64 -4.10
C THR A 99 -3.03 -0.91 -5.61
N PHE A 100 -1.87 -0.94 -6.28
CA PHE A 100 -1.77 -0.99 -7.74
C PHE A 100 -1.10 -2.26 -8.29
N GLY A 101 -0.40 -3.02 -7.45
CA GLY A 101 0.31 -4.25 -7.85
C GLY A 101 -0.55 -5.52 -7.79
N GLY A 102 -1.83 -5.40 -7.42
CA GLY A 102 -2.78 -6.50 -7.31
C GLY A 102 -3.38 -6.92 -8.65
N GLY A 103 -2.54 -7.40 -9.57
CA GLY A 103 -2.97 -7.91 -10.87
C GLY A 103 -2.33 -9.22 -11.32
N GLU A 104 -1.39 -9.80 -10.57
CA GLU A 104 -0.76 -11.08 -10.95
C GLU A 104 -0.56 -12.01 -9.74
N GLY A 105 -1.09 -13.23 -9.82
CA GLY A 105 -0.59 -14.36 -9.04
C GLY A 105 -1.51 -14.98 -7.98
N GLY A 106 -2.81 -14.67 -7.98
CA GLY A 106 -3.81 -15.45 -7.24
C GLY A 106 -4.23 -16.71 -7.99
N GLU A 107 -3.31 -17.56 -8.46
CA GLU A 107 -3.69 -18.88 -8.97
C GLU A 107 -2.61 -19.97 -8.75
N ARG A 108 -3.05 -21.06 -8.09
CA ARG A 108 -2.48 -22.42 -7.92
C ARG A 108 -1.35 -22.63 -6.92
N ALA A 109 -1.73 -22.95 -5.68
CA ALA A 109 -1.11 -24.04 -4.92
C ALA A 109 -2.01 -24.45 -3.75
N ASP A 110 -3.13 -25.11 -4.02
CA ASP A 110 -3.63 -26.26 -3.23
C ASP A 110 -4.96 -26.74 -3.86
N ARG A 111 -4.87 -27.49 -4.95
CA ARG A 111 -5.97 -28.41 -5.28
C ARG A 111 -5.33 -29.79 -5.38
N PRO A 112 -5.57 -30.70 -4.43
CA PRO A 112 -5.08 -32.06 -4.56
C PRO A 112 -5.61 -32.64 -5.88
N LEU A 113 -4.72 -33.32 -6.61
CA LEU A 113 -5.10 -34.04 -7.81
C LEU A 113 -6.23 -35.03 -7.45
N PRO A 114 -7.31 -35.13 -8.25
CA PRO A 114 -8.28 -36.19 -8.05
C PRO A 114 -7.59 -37.55 -8.26
N ASP A 115 -7.93 -38.52 -7.41
CA ASP A 115 -7.43 -39.89 -7.52
C ASP A 115 -7.70 -40.47 -8.91
N PRO A 116 -6.78 -41.28 -9.47
CA PRO A 116 -7.01 -41.96 -10.73
C PRO A 116 -8.20 -42.93 -10.61
N PRO A 117 -8.97 -43.15 -11.69
CA PRO A 117 -10.11 -44.04 -11.65
C PRO A 117 -9.64 -45.48 -11.39
N GLU A 118 -10.11 -46.08 -10.30
CA GLU A 118 -9.93 -47.51 -10.04
C GLU A 118 -10.63 -48.30 -11.14
N THR A 119 -9.83 -48.87 -12.04
CA THR A 119 -10.32 -49.77 -13.08
C THR A 119 -10.68 -51.09 -12.41
N ARG A 120 -11.99 -51.34 -12.26
CA ARG A 120 -12.54 -52.65 -11.90
C ARG A 120 -11.98 -53.73 -12.80
N GLY A 121 -11.35 -54.74 -12.20
CA GLY A 121 -11.02 -56.04 -12.79
C GLY A 121 -11.35 -57.12 -11.76
#